data_AF-A0A1N7IHI3-F1
#
_entry.id   AF-A0A1N7IHI3-F1
#
_cell.length_a   1.000
_cell.length_b   1.000
_cell.length_c   1.000
_cell.angle_alpha   90.00
_cell.angle_beta   90.00
_cell.angle_gamma   90.00
#
_symmetry.space_group_name_H-M   'P 1'
#
loop_
_entity.id
_entity.type
_entity.pdbx_description
1 polymer ?
#
loop_
_entity_poly.entity_id
_entity_poly.type
_entity_poly.pdbx_seq_one_letter_code
_entity_poly.pdbx_strand_id
1 'polypeptide(L)'
;MNVKKLLKVIGITLGIIVLFLIASNFIWLNERENLLYKIQQYATYSKEDWKNYETNEKLLAENPVSTNQTDVAAPVVDFHPYDVNLLTPSAKEEELKKIQNAHFENLVPAKNKPSDDEAQAALIRLTKGRLTDVIINQKLDIKIGKCYENPNTEGNFNCVSCMILLYNRDKKDWQEAPDGDNFLSNSYDFYQPSEGDIWEAKDLSIMIPYDYDLIKKYEKK
;
A
#
# COMPACT_ATOMS: atom_id res chain seq x y z
N MET A 1 23.62 -8.70 50.70
CA MET A 1 23.51 -7.54 49.77
C MET A 1 23.31 -6.27 50.61
N ASN A 2 24.12 -5.22 50.41
CA ASN A 2 24.16 -4.06 51.31
C ASN A 2 22.93 -3.16 51.09
N VAL A 3 22.12 -2.92 52.13
CA VAL A 3 20.83 -2.20 52.06
C VAL A 3 20.96 -0.82 51.42
N LYS A 4 22.08 -0.13 51.65
CA LYS A 4 22.39 1.16 51.00
C LYS A 4 22.57 1.05 49.48
N LYS A 5 23.16 -0.05 48.97
CA LYS A 5 23.27 -0.30 47.53
C LYS A 5 21.90 -0.60 46.92
N LEU A 6 21.06 -1.36 47.62
CA LEU A 6 19.72 -1.70 47.16
C LEU A 6 18.82 -0.46 47.01
N LEU A 7 18.79 0.41 48.03
CA LEU A 7 18.04 1.68 47.98
C LEU A 7 18.53 2.61 46.87
N LYS A 8 19.84 2.64 46.61
CA LYS A 8 20.42 3.46 45.54
C LYS A 8 20.01 2.96 44.16
N VAL A 9 19.99 1.63 43.95
CA VAL A 9 19.52 1.03 42.69
C VAL A 9 18.04 1.32 42.48
N ILE A 10 17.19 1.07 43.49
CA ILE A 10 15.74 1.34 43.42
C ILE A 10 15.49 2.82 43.10
N GLY A 11 16.20 3.75 43.75
CA GLY A 11 16.06 5.19 43.50
C GLY A 11 16.44 5.60 42.07
N ILE A 12 17.50 5.01 41.52
CA ILE A 12 17.90 5.25 40.12
C ILE A 12 16.85 4.68 39.17
N THR A 13 16.36 3.46 39.41
CA THR A 13 15.34 2.83 38.56
C THR A 13 14.04 3.63 38.57
N LEU A 14 13.59 4.11 39.74
CA LEU A 14 12.42 4.97 39.87
C LEU A 14 12.62 6.32 39.15
N GLY A 15 13.80 6.91 39.26
CA GLY A 15 14.15 8.15 38.54
C GLY A 15 14.07 7.98 37.03
N ILE A 16 14.56 6.85 36.50
CA ILE A 16 14.48 6.52 35.06
C ILE A 16 13.01 6.33 34.65
N ILE A 17 12.21 5.61 35.45
CA ILE A 17 10.79 5.39 35.16
C ILE A 17 10.00 6.71 35.14
N VAL A 18 10.25 7.60 36.10
CA VAL A 18 9.60 8.91 36.15
C VAL A 18 10.00 9.79 34.96
N LEU A 19 11.28 9.79 34.58
CA LEU A 19 11.74 10.46 33.35
C LEU A 19 11.07 9.89 32.10
N PHE A 20 10.91 8.56 32.03
CA PHE A 20 10.23 7.89 30.93
C PHE A 20 8.75 8.27 30.86
N LEU A 21 8.06 8.33 32.00
CA LEU A 21 6.66 8.75 32.08
C LEU A 21 6.49 10.22 31.66
N ILE A 22 7.37 11.11 32.12
CA ILE A 22 7.34 12.52 31.70
C ILE A 22 7.58 12.62 30.19
N ALA A 23 8.61 11.95 29.65
CA ALA A 23 8.90 11.95 28.22
C ALA A 23 7.73 11.38 27.39
N SER A 24 7.09 10.30 27.86
CA SER A 24 5.94 9.70 27.18
C SER A 24 4.73 10.63 27.07
N ASN A 25 4.59 11.59 27.99
CA ASN A 25 3.51 12.59 27.98
C ASN A 25 3.76 13.72 26.95
N PHE A 26 5.00 13.90 26.50
CA PHE A 26 5.36 14.86 25.44
C PHE A 26 5.41 14.22 24.05
N ILE A 27 5.29 12.89 23.97
CA ILE A 27 5.19 12.18 22.71
C ILE A 27 3.73 12.26 22.25
N TRP A 28 3.46 13.14 21.28
CA TRP A 28 2.13 13.23 20.65
C TRP A 28 1.85 11.91 19.92
N LEU A 29 0.94 11.09 20.43
CA LEU A 29 0.56 9.81 19.81
C LEU A 29 -0.68 10.06 18.96
N ASN A 30 -0.60 9.76 17.66
CA ASN A 30 -1.79 9.72 16.82
C ASN A 30 -2.72 8.58 17.33
N GLU A 31 -4.03 8.63 17.08
CA GLU A 31 -5.00 7.61 17.58
C GLU A 31 -4.66 6.18 17.13
N ARG A 32 -3.82 6.05 16.10
CA ARG A 32 -3.36 4.79 15.51
C ARG A 32 -1.99 4.32 16.01
N GLU A 33 -1.30 5.13 16.81
CA GLU A 33 0.05 4.84 17.29
C GLU A 33 0.05 4.44 18.76
N ASN A 34 0.96 3.54 19.13
CA ASN A 34 1.28 3.28 20.52
C ASN A 34 2.72 3.70 20.85
N LEU A 35 3.00 3.86 22.14
CA LEU A 35 4.30 4.33 22.63
C LEU A 35 5.47 3.43 22.17
N LEU A 36 5.23 2.12 22.08
CA LEU A 36 6.24 1.14 21.68
C LEU A 36 6.60 1.29 20.19
N TYR A 37 5.60 1.51 19.35
CA TYR A 37 5.74 1.78 17.93
C TYR A 37 6.58 3.03 17.69
N LYS A 38 6.30 4.14 18.41
CA LYS A 38 7.12 5.35 18.30
C LYS A 38 8.55 5.19 18.75
N ILE A 39 8.79 4.43 19.82
CA ILE A 39 10.14 4.13 20.29
C ILE A 39 10.93 3.35 19.22
N GLN A 40 10.29 2.36 18.60
CA GLN A 40 10.87 1.63 17.48
C GLN A 40 11.14 2.57 16.30
N GLN A 41 10.18 3.44 15.97
CA GLN A 41 10.29 4.44 14.91
C GLN A 41 11.55 5.31 15.06
N TYR A 42 11.76 5.90 16.25
CA TYR A 42 12.98 6.69 16.55
C TYR A 42 14.27 5.88 16.51
N ALA A 43 14.21 4.57 16.77
CA ALA A 43 15.38 3.71 16.76
C ALA A 43 15.75 3.22 15.35
N THR A 44 14.78 3.06 14.46
CA THR A 44 14.98 2.37 13.16
C THR A 44 14.86 3.27 11.94
N TYR A 45 14.19 4.43 12.04
CA TYR A 45 13.95 5.27 10.87
C TYR A 45 15.19 6.03 10.45
N SER A 46 15.52 5.93 9.16
CA SER A 46 16.47 6.84 8.51
C SER A 46 15.85 8.22 8.29
N LYS A 47 16.66 9.20 7.85
CA LYS A 47 16.16 10.54 7.53
C LYS A 47 15.12 10.54 6.41
N GLU A 48 15.27 9.66 5.43
CA GLU A 48 14.30 9.51 4.34
C GLU A 48 13.01 8.86 4.82
N ASP A 49 13.07 7.89 5.74
CA ASP A 49 11.89 7.27 6.34
C ASP A 49 11.08 8.28 7.17
N TRP A 50 11.76 9.15 7.93
CA TRP A 50 11.13 10.26 8.64
C TRP A 50 10.40 11.21 7.69
N LYS A 51 11.05 11.60 6.59
CA LYS A 51 10.44 12.50 5.60
C LYS A 51 9.20 11.88 4.94
N ASN A 52 9.26 10.59 4.61
CA ASN A 52 8.13 9.88 4.03
C ASN A 52 6.98 9.74 5.03
N TYR A 53 7.29 9.41 6.29
CA TYR A 53 6.31 9.33 7.36
C TYR A 53 5.58 10.67 7.57
N GLU A 54 6.32 11.77 7.69
CA GLU A 54 5.75 13.12 7.85
C GLU A 54 4.91 13.53 6.64
N THR A 55 5.35 13.17 5.43
CA THR A 55 4.60 13.46 4.20
C THR A 55 3.27 12.68 4.18
N ASN A 56 3.28 11.40 4.55
CA ASN A 56 2.07 10.57 4.61
C ASN A 56 1.09 11.06 5.69
N GLU A 57 1.58 11.41 6.88
CA GLU A 57 0.75 11.97 7.95
C GLU A 57 0.11 13.30 7.52
N LYS A 58 0.86 14.15 6.81
CA LYS A 58 0.35 15.40 6.27
C LYS A 58 -0.75 15.16 5.22
N LEU A 59 -0.52 14.23 4.29
CA LEU A 59 -1.51 13.86 3.27
C LEU A 59 -2.80 13.30 3.89
N LEU A 60 -2.68 12.53 4.97
CA LEU A 60 -3.83 11.97 5.71
C LEU A 60 -4.58 13.04 6.52
N ALA A 61 -3.88 14.01 7.10
CA ALA A 61 -4.49 15.11 7.84
C ALA A 61 -5.23 16.10 6.91
N GLU A 62 -4.70 16.31 5.70
CA GLU A 62 -5.32 17.15 4.68
C GLU A 62 -6.54 16.49 4.01
N ASN A 63 -6.70 15.16 4.12
CA ASN A 63 -7.74 14.39 3.44
C ASN A 63 -8.34 13.29 4.35
N PRO A 64 -9.31 13.62 5.22
CA PRO A 64 -9.88 12.65 6.16
C PRO A 64 -10.67 11.55 5.46
N VAL A 65 -10.53 10.32 5.95
CA VAL A 65 -11.19 9.11 5.41
C VAL A 65 -12.70 9.24 5.54
N SER A 66 -13.43 9.23 4.41
CA SER A 66 -14.88 9.10 4.39
C SER A 66 -15.26 7.65 4.72
N THR A 67 -15.88 7.44 5.88
CA THR A 67 -16.44 6.14 6.28
C THR A 67 -17.80 5.93 5.64
N ASN A 68 -17.88 5.11 4.60
CA ASN A 68 -19.09 4.35 4.24
C ASN A 68 -18.74 3.17 3.33
N GLN A 69 -19.01 1.93 3.79
CA GLN A 69 -19.79 0.89 3.08
C GLN A 69 -19.63 -0.51 3.71
N THR A 70 -20.75 -1.27 3.70
CA THR A 70 -20.85 -2.71 3.96
C THR A 70 -21.77 -3.40 2.93
N ASP A 71 -21.27 -4.54 2.44
CA ASP A 71 -21.88 -5.80 1.92
C ASP A 71 -22.81 -5.86 0.68
N VAL A 72 -22.56 -6.78 -0.28
CA VAL A 72 -22.97 -8.23 -0.33
C VAL A 72 -22.15 -9.00 -1.39
N ALA A 73 -21.70 -10.24 -1.10
CA ALA A 73 -20.86 -11.07 -1.99
C ALA A 73 -21.64 -11.91 -3.03
N ALA A 74 -21.47 -11.56 -4.31
CA ALA A 74 -21.67 -12.43 -5.47
C ALA A 74 -20.43 -13.32 -5.70
N PRO A 75 -20.46 -14.39 -6.54
CA PRO A 75 -19.24 -15.10 -6.92
C PRO A 75 -18.21 -14.09 -7.43
N VAL A 76 -17.07 -13.99 -6.73
CA VAL A 76 -16.01 -13.03 -7.04
C VAL A 76 -15.41 -13.45 -8.37
N VAL A 77 -15.77 -12.72 -9.42
CA VAL A 77 -15.06 -12.81 -10.69
C VAL A 77 -13.68 -12.22 -10.42
N ASP A 78 -12.66 -13.06 -10.56
CA ASP A 78 -11.28 -12.61 -10.43
C ASP A 78 -10.86 -11.91 -11.72
N PHE A 79 -10.68 -10.58 -11.62
CA PHE A 79 -10.26 -9.73 -12.73
C PHE A 79 -8.74 -9.55 -12.80
N HIS A 80 -7.99 -10.06 -11.81
CA HIS A 80 -6.57 -9.78 -11.69
C HIS A 80 -5.76 -10.43 -12.82
N PRO A 81 -4.77 -9.71 -13.38
CA PRO A 81 -3.90 -10.26 -14.40
C PRO A 81 -2.89 -11.24 -13.80
N TYR A 82 -2.62 -12.35 -14.49
CA TYR A 82 -1.60 -13.32 -14.08
C TYR A 82 -0.49 -13.48 -15.12
N ASP A 83 0.73 -13.76 -14.67
CA ASP A 83 1.81 -14.20 -15.56
C ASP A 83 1.56 -15.65 -15.99
N VAL A 84 1.06 -15.83 -17.21
CA VAL A 84 0.77 -17.14 -17.80
C VAL A 84 2.00 -18.03 -17.99
N ASN A 85 3.21 -17.50 -17.83
CA ASN A 85 4.46 -18.27 -17.89
C ASN A 85 4.81 -18.93 -16.56
N LEU A 86 4.24 -18.45 -15.44
CA LEU A 86 4.43 -19.03 -14.11
C LEU A 86 3.34 -20.05 -13.75
N LEU A 87 2.28 -20.14 -14.55
CA LEU A 87 1.16 -21.06 -14.32
C LEU A 87 1.47 -22.51 -14.76
N THR A 88 0.84 -23.46 -14.05
CA THR A 88 0.81 -24.87 -14.48
C THR A 88 0.07 -25.01 -15.82
N PRO A 89 0.31 -26.08 -16.62
CA PRO A 89 -0.32 -26.22 -17.93
C PRO A 89 -1.85 -26.12 -17.91
N SER A 90 -2.51 -26.68 -16.89
CA SER A 90 -3.97 -26.61 -16.75
C SER A 90 -4.45 -25.20 -16.41
N ALA A 91 -3.81 -24.53 -15.44
CA ALA A 91 -4.16 -23.17 -15.05
C ALA A 91 -3.87 -22.17 -16.20
N LYS A 92 -2.81 -22.41 -16.97
CA LYS A 92 -2.48 -21.63 -18.16
C LYS A 92 -3.56 -21.71 -19.23
N GLU A 93 -4.11 -22.90 -19.50
CA GLU A 93 -5.18 -23.05 -20.49
C GLU A 93 -6.44 -22.31 -20.07
N GLU A 94 -6.81 -22.37 -18.78
CA GLU A 94 -7.94 -21.64 -18.22
C GLU A 94 -7.73 -20.13 -18.31
N GLU A 95 -6.56 -19.63 -17.94
CA GLU A 95 -6.24 -18.21 -17.99
C GLU A 95 -6.19 -17.67 -19.42
N LEU A 96 -5.65 -18.44 -20.37
CA LEU A 96 -5.67 -18.07 -21.79
C LEU A 96 -7.10 -17.98 -22.34
N LYS A 97 -8.02 -18.84 -21.90
CA LYS A 97 -9.45 -18.73 -22.26
C LYS A 97 -10.07 -17.46 -21.71
N LYS A 98 -9.76 -17.09 -20.46
CA LYS A 98 -10.21 -15.81 -19.88
C LYS A 98 -9.70 -14.61 -20.69
N ILE A 99 -8.40 -14.59 -20.99
CA ILE A 99 -7.75 -13.54 -21.79
C ILE A 99 -8.41 -13.41 -23.17
N GLN A 100 -8.69 -14.53 -23.85
CA GLN A 100 -9.37 -14.52 -25.14
C GLN A 100 -10.80 -13.95 -25.06
N ASN A 101 -11.53 -14.26 -23.99
CA ASN A 101 -12.89 -13.76 -23.78
C ASN A 101 -12.95 -12.31 -23.28
N ALA A 102 -11.84 -11.79 -22.73
CA ALA A 102 -11.78 -10.44 -22.17
C ALA A 102 -11.66 -9.34 -23.24
N HIS A 103 -11.35 -9.70 -24.48
CA HIS A 103 -11.28 -8.77 -25.62
C HIS A 103 -10.45 -7.51 -25.34
N PHE A 104 -9.20 -7.69 -24.89
CA PHE A 104 -8.29 -6.59 -24.52
C PHE A 104 -8.01 -5.59 -25.64
N GLU A 105 -8.24 -5.97 -26.90
CA GLU A 105 -8.21 -5.07 -28.05
C GLU A 105 -9.18 -3.88 -27.93
N ASN A 106 -10.22 -4.02 -27.11
CA ASN A 106 -11.21 -2.96 -26.88
C ASN A 106 -10.80 -2.02 -25.73
N LEU A 107 -9.74 -2.34 -24.98
CA LEU A 107 -9.26 -1.49 -23.90
C LEU A 107 -8.57 -0.24 -24.47
N VAL A 108 -8.95 0.92 -23.94
CA VAL A 108 -8.36 2.21 -24.32
C VAL A 108 -7.26 2.56 -23.32
N PRO A 109 -5.99 2.76 -23.75
CA PRO A 109 -4.93 3.21 -22.85
C PRO A 109 -5.28 4.58 -22.25
N ALA A 110 -5.25 4.67 -20.92
CA ALA A 110 -5.59 5.90 -20.22
C ALA A 110 -4.51 6.97 -20.40
N LYS A 111 -4.94 8.18 -20.78
CA LYS A 111 -4.07 9.36 -20.87
C LYS A 111 -3.89 10.04 -19.52
N ASN A 112 -4.97 10.14 -18.74
CA ASN A 112 -4.96 10.69 -17.39
C ASN A 112 -4.99 9.52 -16.39
N LYS A 113 -3.91 9.35 -15.63
CA LYS A 113 -3.74 8.26 -14.66
C LYS A 113 -2.95 8.77 -13.45
N PRO A 114 -3.05 8.12 -12.28
CA PRO A 114 -2.22 8.50 -11.15
C PRO A 114 -0.74 8.26 -11.45
N SER A 115 0.10 9.11 -10.87
CA SER A 115 1.53 8.87 -10.69
C SER A 115 1.79 7.75 -9.67
N ASP A 116 3.03 7.26 -9.61
CA ASP A 116 3.46 6.27 -8.60
C ASP A 116 3.07 6.71 -7.17
N ASP A 117 3.33 7.97 -6.83
CA ASP A 117 3.09 8.52 -5.49
C ASP A 117 1.58 8.67 -5.20
N GLU A 118 0.80 9.10 -6.19
CA GLU A 118 -0.66 9.21 -6.05
C GLU A 118 -1.32 7.83 -5.90
N ALA A 119 -0.86 6.84 -6.66
CA ALA A 119 -1.32 5.47 -6.56
C ALA A 119 -0.98 4.87 -5.18
N GLN A 120 0.23 5.10 -4.69
CA GLN A 120 0.63 4.68 -3.35
C GLN A 120 -0.27 5.31 -2.28
N ALA A 121 -0.52 6.62 -2.35
CA ALA A 121 -1.38 7.31 -1.40
C ALA A 121 -2.82 6.76 -1.43
N ALA A 122 -3.35 6.47 -2.62
CA ALA A 122 -4.67 5.87 -2.79
C ALA A 122 -4.76 4.49 -2.12
N LEU A 123 -3.75 3.64 -2.30
CA LEU A 123 -3.71 2.31 -1.67
C LEU A 123 -3.51 2.37 -0.15
N ILE A 124 -2.77 3.35 0.36
CA ILE A 124 -2.67 3.61 1.80
C ILE A 124 -4.05 3.96 2.37
N ARG A 125 -4.84 4.78 1.67
CA ARG A 125 -6.22 5.10 2.08
C ARG A 125 -7.15 3.88 2.03
N LEU A 126 -7.10 3.11 0.93
CA LEU A 126 -7.87 1.86 0.79
C LEU A 126 -7.60 0.89 1.96
N THR A 127 -6.33 0.74 2.35
CA THR A 127 -5.91 -0.13 3.46
C THR A 127 -6.00 0.53 4.83
N LYS A 128 -6.58 1.74 4.93
CA LYS A 128 -6.74 2.53 6.15
C LYS A 128 -5.43 2.77 6.91
N GLY A 129 -4.32 2.87 6.19
CA GLY A 129 -2.98 3.12 6.73
C GLY A 129 -2.16 1.86 6.98
N ARG A 130 -2.74 0.65 6.93
CA ARG A 130 -1.99 -0.59 7.23
C ARG A 130 -0.85 -0.84 6.22
N LEU A 131 -1.02 -0.40 4.97
CA LEU A 131 0.03 -0.51 3.96
C LEU A 131 1.26 0.32 4.29
N THR A 132 1.13 1.42 5.04
CA THR A 132 2.25 2.28 5.41
C THR A 132 3.33 1.49 6.15
N ASP A 133 2.94 0.66 7.12
CA ASP A 133 3.87 -0.17 7.89
C ASP A 133 4.60 -1.17 7.00
N VAL A 134 3.90 -1.75 6.02
CA VAL A 134 4.47 -2.72 5.06
C VAL A 134 5.48 -2.02 4.16
N ILE A 135 5.10 -0.88 3.57
CA ILE A 135 5.97 -0.06 2.72
C ILE A 135 7.27 0.32 3.44
N ILE A 136 7.18 0.70 4.72
CA ILE A 136 8.33 1.11 5.50
C ILE A 136 9.19 -0.10 5.89
N ASN A 137 8.59 -1.11 6.52
CA ASN A 137 9.33 -2.26 7.05
C ASN A 137 9.99 -3.09 5.95
N GLN A 138 9.34 -3.23 4.79
CA GLN A 138 9.85 -4.00 3.67
C GLN A 138 10.58 -3.14 2.63
N LYS A 139 10.63 -1.81 2.86
CA LYS A 139 11.27 -0.82 1.99
C LYS A 139 10.75 -0.87 0.56
N LEU A 140 9.44 -0.86 0.41
CA LEU A 140 8.73 -0.99 -0.85
C LEU A 140 8.32 0.37 -1.41
N ASP A 141 8.46 0.56 -2.71
CA ASP A 141 7.76 1.59 -3.48
C ASP A 141 6.65 0.92 -4.31
N ILE A 142 5.50 1.58 -4.42
CA ILE A 142 4.50 1.19 -5.42
C ILE A 142 4.89 1.80 -6.77
N LYS A 143 4.91 0.97 -7.81
CA LYS A 143 5.15 1.38 -9.20
C LYS A 143 3.95 1.08 -10.06
N ILE A 144 3.48 2.08 -10.82
CA ILE A 144 2.32 1.92 -11.69
C ILE A 144 2.72 1.56 -13.12
N GLY A 145 2.02 0.59 -13.69
CA GLY A 145 2.19 0.16 -15.07
C GLY A 145 1.36 0.93 -16.08
N LYS A 146 1.03 0.24 -17.16
CA LYS A 146 -0.02 0.64 -18.10
C LYS A 146 -1.37 0.66 -17.39
N CYS A 147 -2.14 1.70 -17.71
CA CYS A 147 -3.48 1.90 -17.21
C CYS A 147 -4.44 1.97 -18.38
N TYR A 148 -5.67 1.52 -18.16
CA TYR A 148 -6.73 1.51 -19.15
C TYR A 148 -7.92 2.29 -18.62
N GLU A 149 -8.62 3.00 -19.50
CA GLU A 149 -9.86 3.69 -19.14
C GLU A 149 -10.89 2.65 -18.69
N ASN A 150 -11.47 2.85 -17.51
CA ASN A 150 -12.50 1.96 -16.99
C ASN A 150 -13.88 2.60 -17.19
N PRO A 151 -14.75 2.03 -18.06
CA PRO A 151 -16.09 2.56 -18.29
C PRO A 151 -17.01 2.41 -17.06
N ASN A 152 -16.68 1.52 -16.12
CA ASN A 152 -17.38 1.37 -14.85
C ASN A 152 -16.91 2.43 -13.83
N THR A 153 -17.31 3.68 -14.06
CA THR A 153 -16.88 4.78 -13.18
C THR A 153 -17.64 4.82 -11.85
N GLU A 154 -18.78 4.12 -11.73
CA GLU A 154 -19.65 4.15 -10.54
C GLU A 154 -20.05 5.58 -10.11
N GLY A 155 -20.18 6.49 -11.08
CA GLY A 155 -20.54 7.89 -10.85
C GLY A 155 -19.35 8.80 -10.53
N ASN A 156 -18.12 8.28 -10.52
CA ASN A 156 -16.91 9.09 -10.41
C ASN A 156 -16.58 9.81 -11.73
N PHE A 157 -15.87 10.94 -11.63
CA PHE A 157 -15.42 11.72 -12.79
C PHE A 157 -14.49 10.93 -13.71
N ASN A 158 -13.53 10.21 -13.13
CA ASN A 158 -12.58 9.39 -13.88
C ASN A 158 -12.35 8.06 -13.15
N CYS A 159 -12.16 6.99 -13.91
CA CYS A 159 -11.75 5.69 -13.38
C CYS A 159 -10.82 5.01 -14.38
N VAL A 160 -9.70 4.50 -13.88
CA VAL A 160 -8.70 3.79 -14.67
C VAL A 160 -8.28 2.52 -13.94
N SER A 161 -8.07 1.45 -14.69
CA SER A 161 -7.62 0.17 -14.16
C SER A 161 -6.15 -0.01 -14.48
N CYS A 162 -5.33 -0.22 -13.45
CA CYS A 162 -3.88 -0.26 -13.58
C CYS A 162 -3.29 -1.47 -12.87
N MET A 163 -2.27 -2.06 -13.48
CA MET A 163 -1.38 -2.98 -12.78
C MET A 163 -0.39 -2.17 -11.93
N ILE A 164 -0.09 -2.68 -10.74
CA ILE A 164 0.94 -2.15 -9.85
C ILE A 164 2.05 -3.19 -9.65
N LEU A 165 3.22 -2.71 -9.25
CA LEU A 165 4.38 -3.51 -8.91
C LEU A 165 4.92 -3.04 -7.55
N LEU A 166 5.25 -3.99 -6.69
CA LEU A 166 5.93 -3.72 -5.43
C LEU A 166 7.44 -3.76 -5.68
N TYR A 167 8.09 -2.61 -5.61
CA TYR A 167 9.52 -2.47 -5.87
C TYR A 167 10.28 -2.38 -4.56
N ASN A 168 11.18 -3.32 -4.29
CA ASN A 168 12.01 -3.31 -3.10
C ASN A 168 13.24 -2.43 -3.32
N ARG A 169 13.29 -1.28 -2.62
CA ARG A 169 14.37 -0.28 -2.75
C ARG A 169 15.74 -0.83 -2.34
N ASP A 170 15.76 -1.72 -1.34
CA ASP A 170 16.98 -2.32 -0.81
C ASP A 170 17.56 -3.38 -1.74
N LYS A 171 16.70 -4.31 -2.17
CA LYS A 171 17.09 -5.42 -3.06
C LYS A 171 17.29 -4.95 -4.50
N LYS A 172 16.72 -3.78 -4.85
CA LYS A 172 16.65 -3.22 -6.19
C LYS A 172 16.02 -4.20 -7.18
N ASP A 173 14.92 -4.78 -6.75
CA ASP A 173 14.18 -5.79 -7.49
C ASP A 173 12.70 -5.67 -7.18
N TRP A 174 11.85 -6.16 -8.08
CA TRP A 174 10.44 -6.30 -7.78
C TRP A 174 10.20 -7.52 -6.88
N GLN A 175 9.06 -7.53 -6.21
CA GLN A 175 8.59 -8.69 -5.46
C GLN A 175 7.07 -8.82 -5.59
N GLU A 176 6.57 -10.04 -5.43
CA GLU A 176 5.13 -10.28 -5.29
C GLU A 176 4.63 -9.77 -3.93
N ALA A 177 3.32 -9.64 -3.82
CA ALA A 177 2.69 -9.41 -2.52
C ALA A 177 3.08 -10.56 -1.57
N PRO A 178 3.40 -10.28 -0.29
CA PRO A 178 3.80 -11.33 0.64
C PRO A 178 2.74 -12.43 0.75
N ASP A 179 3.14 -13.69 0.53
CA ASP A 179 2.30 -14.87 0.79
C ASP A 179 2.01 -14.99 2.29
N GLY A 180 0.88 -14.46 2.73
CA GLY A 180 0.42 -14.49 4.12
C GLY A 180 -0.05 -13.13 4.59
N ASP A 181 -1.38 -12.96 4.59
CA ASP A 181 -2.15 -11.70 4.57
C ASP A 181 -1.92 -10.91 3.27
N ASN A 182 -2.75 -11.18 2.24
CA ASN A 182 -2.81 -10.41 0.99
C ASN A 182 -3.13 -8.94 1.28
N PHE A 183 -2.10 -8.16 1.62
CA PHE A 183 -2.24 -6.73 1.90
C PHE A 183 -2.47 -5.94 0.63
N LEU A 184 -1.98 -6.45 -0.52
CA LEU A 184 -2.18 -5.86 -1.83
C LEU A 184 -2.30 -6.92 -2.93
N SER A 185 -3.18 -6.66 -3.89
CA SER A 185 -3.24 -7.32 -5.19
C SER A 185 -2.27 -6.63 -6.17
N ASN A 186 -2.02 -7.26 -7.31
CA ASN A 186 -1.14 -6.71 -8.35
C ASN A 186 -1.85 -5.70 -9.27
N SER A 187 -3.14 -5.41 -9.07
CA SER A 187 -3.89 -4.46 -9.89
C SER A 187 -5.10 -3.90 -9.16
N TYR A 188 -5.45 -2.66 -9.48
CA TYR A 188 -6.53 -1.91 -8.84
C TYR A 188 -7.22 -0.96 -9.82
N ASP A 189 -8.44 -0.59 -9.48
CA ASP A 189 -9.10 0.57 -10.06
C ASP A 189 -8.71 1.81 -9.26
N PHE A 190 -8.26 2.84 -9.97
CA PHE A 190 -8.01 4.16 -9.43
C PHE A 190 -9.06 5.12 -9.98
N TYR A 191 -9.70 5.91 -9.11
CA TYR A 191 -10.77 6.81 -9.51
C TYR A 191 -10.65 8.20 -8.87
N GLN A 192 -11.22 9.21 -9.52
CA GLN A 192 -11.34 10.57 -9.01
C GLN A 192 -12.83 10.92 -8.89
N PRO A 193 -13.34 11.29 -7.71
CA PRO A 193 -14.74 11.67 -7.55
C PRO A 193 -15.15 12.87 -8.43
N SER A 194 -14.29 13.90 -8.50
CA SER A 194 -14.47 15.09 -9.32
C SER A 194 -13.19 15.43 -10.11
N GLU A 195 -13.30 16.34 -11.07
CA GLU A 195 -12.15 16.82 -11.83
C GLU A 195 -11.13 17.50 -10.91
N GLY A 196 -9.88 17.01 -10.93
CA GLY A 196 -8.79 17.55 -10.11
C GLY A 196 -8.77 17.07 -8.66
N ASP A 197 -9.72 16.21 -8.25
CA ASP A 197 -9.68 15.56 -6.94
C ASP A 197 -8.51 14.58 -6.83
N ILE A 198 -8.18 14.18 -5.61
CA ILE A 198 -7.21 13.11 -5.36
C ILE A 198 -7.69 11.78 -5.96
N TRP A 199 -6.75 10.94 -6.32
CA TRP A 199 -7.02 9.57 -6.74
C TRP A 199 -7.34 8.69 -5.53
N GLU A 200 -8.44 7.97 -5.57
CA GLU A 200 -8.77 6.88 -4.63
C GLU A 200 -8.61 5.53 -5.31
N ALA A 201 -8.52 4.45 -4.53
CA ALA A 201 -8.35 3.09 -5.04
C ALA A 201 -9.47 2.17 -4.55
N LYS A 202 -9.84 1.20 -5.39
CA LYS A 202 -10.77 0.11 -5.08
C LYS A 202 -10.37 -1.16 -5.82
N ASP A 203 -11.02 -2.27 -5.47
CA ASP A 203 -10.81 -3.55 -6.15
C ASP A 203 -11.07 -3.45 -7.65
N LEU A 204 -10.29 -4.20 -8.42
CA LEU A 204 -10.32 -4.18 -9.87
C LEU A 204 -11.68 -4.66 -10.39
N SER A 205 -12.34 -3.86 -11.24
CA SER A 205 -13.67 -4.19 -11.77
C SER A 205 -13.71 -4.59 -13.25
N ILE A 206 -12.58 -4.51 -13.96
CA ILE A 206 -12.43 -5.01 -15.33
C ILE A 206 -11.12 -5.77 -15.49
N MET A 207 -11.10 -6.75 -16.39
CA MET A 207 -9.88 -7.48 -16.70
C MET A 207 -8.94 -6.61 -17.55
N ILE A 208 -7.67 -6.55 -17.15
CA ILE A 208 -6.59 -5.86 -17.88
C ILE A 208 -5.47 -6.86 -18.19
N PRO A 209 -4.65 -6.63 -19.23
CA PRO A 209 -3.52 -7.51 -19.52
C PRO A 209 -2.40 -7.38 -18.48
N TYR A 210 -1.68 -8.47 -18.25
CA TYR A 210 -0.46 -8.48 -17.44
C TYR A 210 0.65 -7.64 -18.09
N ASP A 211 1.23 -6.71 -17.35
CA ASP A 211 2.22 -5.74 -17.86
C ASP A 211 3.65 -6.26 -17.72
N TYR A 212 4.06 -7.13 -18.64
CA TYR A 212 5.43 -7.66 -18.70
C TYR A 212 6.51 -6.57 -18.83
N ASP A 213 6.18 -5.43 -19.44
CA ASP A 213 7.13 -4.33 -19.60
C ASP A 213 7.41 -3.65 -18.26
N LEU A 214 6.39 -3.54 -17.39
CA LEU A 214 6.55 -3.03 -16.02
C LEU A 214 7.51 -3.92 -15.22
N ILE A 215 7.27 -5.23 -15.23
CA ILE A 215 8.13 -6.20 -14.53
C ILE A 215 9.58 -6.07 -15.01
N LYS A 216 9.80 -6.17 -16.33
CA LYS A 216 11.13 -6.12 -16.94
C LYS A 216 11.88 -4.82 -16.68
N LYS A 217 11.16 -3.70 -16.49
CA LYS A 217 11.76 -2.41 -16.17
C LYS A 217 12.38 -2.38 -14.76
N TYR A 218 11.78 -3.10 -13.81
CA TYR A 218 12.18 -3.10 -12.40
C TYR A 218 12.81 -4.42 -11.93
N GLU A 219 12.93 -5.40 -12.82
CA GLU A 219 13.72 -6.60 -12.62
C GLU A 219 15.20 -6.27 -12.45
N LYS A 220 15.80 -6.89 -11.43
CA LYS A 220 17.22 -6.76 -11.17
C LYS A 220 18.04 -7.26 -12.36
N LYS A 221 18.93 -6.39 -12.86
CA LYS A 221 19.89 -6.72 -13.92
C LYS A 221 21.15 -7.38 -13.38
#